data_AF-A0A2N8U3I8-F1
#
_entry.id   AF-A0A2N8U3I8-F1
#
_cell.length_a   1.000
_cell.length_b   1.000
_cell.length_c   1.000
_cell.angle_alpha   90.00
_cell.angle_beta   90.00
_cell.angle_gamma   90.00
#
_symmetry.space_group_name_H-M   'P 1'
#
loop_
_entity.id
_entity.type
_entity.pdbx_description
1 polymer ?
#
loop_
_entity_poly.entity_id
_entity_poly.type
_entity_poly.pdbx_seq_one_letter_code
_entity_poly.pdbx_strand_id
1 'polypeptide(L)'
;MDGSLTMWIILGVLVAIILFMFIFSSVKNKINKKRKEKRDAEFRKKSAEYANFLAIKISCLMNVNEEFLEKFEPSIGTFKMRDIVSVANRYLKTIEDDLDFREYIVSSDNNSEFLNNFIKLTHTRCNNWSNQCAVFKNELEKKIAKMDAEFVAEKSSQETLKIREFYEKGLIVNELA
;
A
#
# COMPACT_ATOMS: atom_id res chain seq x y z
N MET A 1 0.45 -19.99 69.73
CA MET A 1 0.87 -18.95 68.77
C MET A 1 -0.09 -17.79 68.92
N ASP A 2 0.41 -16.61 69.29
CA ASP A 2 -0.43 -15.43 69.48
C ASP A 2 -1.12 -15.05 68.17
N GLY A 3 -2.45 -14.83 68.22
CA GLY A 3 -3.24 -14.46 67.04
C GLY A 3 -2.73 -13.19 66.34
N SER A 4 -2.09 -12.29 67.09
CA SER A 4 -1.41 -11.10 66.57
C SER A 4 -0.25 -11.46 65.63
N LEU A 5 0.62 -12.40 66.02
CA LEU A 5 1.77 -12.84 65.20
C LEU A 5 1.30 -13.44 63.87
N THR A 6 0.24 -14.26 63.91
CA THR A 6 -0.32 -14.94 62.74
C THR A 6 -0.92 -13.93 61.74
N MET A 7 -1.58 -12.88 62.23
CA MET A 7 -2.15 -11.81 61.39
C MET A 7 -1.08 -11.03 60.62
N TRP A 8 0.03 -10.68 61.28
CA TRP A 8 1.14 -9.97 60.64
C TRP A 8 1.86 -10.80 59.57
N ILE A 9 1.96 -12.12 59.78
CA ILE A 9 2.53 -13.05 58.78
C ILE A 9 1.64 -13.08 57.53
N ILE A 10 0.32 -13.20 57.68
CA ILE A 10 -0.62 -13.22 56.55
C ILE A 10 -0.56 -11.90 55.78
N LEU A 11 -0.53 -10.75 56.48
CA LEU A 11 -0.41 -9.44 55.85
C LEU A 11 0.89 -9.30 55.06
N GLY A 12 2.02 -9.75 55.62
CA GLY A 12 3.31 -9.73 54.94
C GLY A 12 3.32 -10.56 53.65
N VAL A 13 2.72 -11.75 53.67
CA VAL A 13 2.58 -12.60 52.47
C VAL A 13 1.71 -11.92 51.41
N LEU A 14 0.59 -11.31 51.82
CA LEU A 14 -0.34 -10.65 50.90
C LEU A 14 0.32 -9.44 50.20
N VAL A 15 1.07 -8.64 50.95
CA VAL A 15 1.86 -7.52 50.40
C VAL A 15 2.95 -8.03 49.45
N ALA A 16 3.65 -9.11 49.80
CA ALA A 16 4.68 -9.70 48.94
C ALA A 16 4.11 -10.19 47.60
N ILE A 17 2.92 -10.81 47.60
CA ILE A 17 2.22 -11.24 46.38
C ILE A 17 1.88 -10.04 45.48
N ILE A 18 1.37 -8.96 46.08
CA ILE A 18 1.04 -7.73 45.33
C ILE A 18 2.30 -7.11 44.70
N LEU A 19 3.38 -6.98 45.47
CA LEU A 19 4.65 -6.44 44.97
C LEU A 19 5.22 -7.30 43.83
N PHE A 20 5.17 -8.63 43.98
CA PHE A 20 5.58 -9.55 42.94
C PHE A 20 4.77 -9.38 41.64
N MET A 21 3.45 -9.22 41.75
CA MET A 21 2.57 -8.98 40.60
C MET A 21 2.92 -7.69 39.86
N PHE A 22 3.20 -6.60 40.59
CA PHE A 22 3.60 -5.32 39.99
C PHE A 22 4.94 -5.39 39.28
N ILE A 23 5.93 -6.06 39.88
CA ILE A 23 7.26 -6.25 39.27
C ILE A 23 7.12 -7.09 37.99
N PHE A 24 6.40 -8.21 38.05
CA PHE A 24 6.20 -9.09 36.91
C PHE A 24 5.46 -8.38 35.75
N SER A 25 4.38 -7.65 36.07
CA SER A 25 3.63 -6.87 35.09
C SER A 25 4.49 -5.79 34.42
N SER A 26 5.30 -5.08 35.21
CA SER A 26 6.18 -4.03 34.69
C SER A 26 7.25 -4.57 33.74
N VAL A 27 7.86 -5.72 34.06
CA VAL A 27 8.84 -6.38 33.18
C VAL A 27 8.17 -6.87 31.90
N LYS A 28 7.03 -7.56 32.02
CA LYS A 28 6.26 -8.06 30.87
C LYS A 28 5.81 -6.92 29.94
N ASN A 29 5.39 -5.79 30.50
CA ASN A 29 5.00 -4.60 29.74
C ASN A 29 6.18 -4.00 28.97
N LYS A 30 7.37 -3.92 29.58
CA LYS A 30 8.59 -3.45 28.87
C LYS A 30 8.96 -4.37 27.70
N ILE A 31 8.89 -5.68 27.88
CA ILE A 31 9.17 -6.66 26.81
C ILE A 31 8.13 -6.55 25.69
N ASN A 32 6.85 -6.51 26.04
CA ASN A 32 5.76 -6.40 25.06
C ASN A 32 5.84 -5.08 24.28
N LYS A 33 6.19 -3.97 24.94
CA LYS A 33 6.41 -2.68 24.29
C LYS A 33 7.53 -2.76 23.26
N LYS A 34 8.71 -3.28 23.62
CA LYS A 34 9.83 -3.47 22.67
C LYS A 34 9.48 -4.38 21.50
N ARG A 35 8.75 -5.47 21.75
CA ARG A 35 8.28 -6.39 20.68
C ARG A 35 7.30 -5.69 19.74
N LYS A 36 6.38 -4.90 20.29
CA LYS A 36 5.44 -4.09 19.50
C LYS A 36 6.20 -3.07 18.65
N GLU A 37 7.10 -2.29 19.24
CA GLU A 37 7.92 -1.31 18.52
C GLU A 37 8.72 -1.93 17.37
N LYS A 38 9.29 -3.13 17.58
CA LYS A 38 9.99 -3.87 16.52
C LYS A 38 9.05 -4.28 15.38
N ARG A 39 7.89 -4.84 15.70
CA ARG A 39 6.89 -5.22 14.69
C ARG A 39 6.36 -4.00 13.94
N ASP A 40 6.10 -2.90 14.64
CA ASP A 40 5.66 -1.65 14.03
C ASP A 40 6.74 -1.07 13.12
N ALA A 41 8.02 -1.19 13.50
CA ALA A 41 9.14 -0.77 12.64
C ALA A 41 9.30 -1.64 11.39
N GLU A 42 9.19 -2.97 11.53
CA GLU A 42 9.22 -3.90 10.40
C GLU A 42 8.04 -3.66 9.45
N PHE A 43 6.84 -3.46 10.00
CA PHE A 43 5.65 -3.11 9.23
C PHE A 43 5.85 -1.80 8.47
N ARG A 44 6.32 -0.74 9.15
CA ARG A 44 6.62 0.55 8.49
C ARG A 44 7.62 0.41 7.34
N LYS A 45 8.66 -0.41 7.52
CA LYS A 45 9.65 -0.68 6.48
C LYS A 45 9.01 -1.36 5.26
N LYS A 46 8.26 -2.45 5.49
CA LYS A 46 7.54 -3.15 4.41
C LYS A 46 6.51 -2.26 3.72
N SER A 47 5.76 -1.47 4.49
CA SER A 47 4.81 -0.49 3.93
C SER A 47 5.49 0.54 3.05
N ALA A 48 6.67 1.02 3.43
CA ALA A 48 7.43 1.96 2.61
C ALA A 48 7.95 1.29 1.32
N GLU A 49 8.50 0.08 1.42
CA GLU A 49 8.97 -0.70 0.26
C GLU A 49 7.83 -0.99 -0.72
N TYR A 50 6.68 -1.45 -0.22
CA TYR A 50 5.50 -1.70 -1.04
C TYR A 50 4.95 -0.40 -1.66
N ALA A 51 4.89 0.70 -0.90
CA ALA A 51 4.46 1.99 -1.44
C ALA A 51 5.44 2.54 -2.50
N ASN A 52 6.73 2.21 -2.42
CA ASN A 52 7.71 2.55 -3.46
C ASN A 52 7.45 1.73 -4.73
N PHE A 53 7.30 0.41 -4.60
CA PHE A 53 6.97 -0.47 -5.72
C PHE A 53 5.66 -0.05 -6.39
N LEU A 54 4.63 0.23 -5.60
CA LEU A 54 3.33 0.65 -6.10
C LEU A 54 3.40 2.02 -6.80
N ALA A 55 4.26 2.93 -6.34
CA ALA A 55 4.47 4.20 -7.03
C ALA A 55 5.03 3.99 -8.45
N ILE A 56 6.01 3.09 -8.60
CA ILE A 56 6.54 2.68 -9.91
C ILE A 56 5.41 2.08 -10.77
N LYS A 57 4.67 1.12 -10.22
CA LYS A 57 3.58 0.42 -10.92
C LYS A 57 2.50 1.39 -11.44
N ILE A 58 2.08 2.35 -10.63
CA ILE A 58 1.08 3.36 -11.03
C ILE A 58 1.67 4.31 -12.07
N SER A 59 2.92 4.75 -11.90
CA SER A 59 3.58 5.60 -12.90
C SER A 59 3.65 4.91 -14.26
N CYS A 60 4.06 3.62 -14.30
CA CYS A 60 4.02 2.80 -15.50
C CYS A 60 2.61 2.68 -16.08
N LEU A 61 1.58 2.46 -15.25
CA LEU A 61 0.19 2.39 -15.72
C LEU A 61 -0.25 3.69 -16.39
N MET A 62 0.05 4.84 -15.78
CA MET A 62 -0.31 6.14 -16.34
C MET A 62 0.37 6.36 -17.70
N ASN A 63 1.65 6.01 -17.82
CA ASN A 63 2.41 6.13 -19.06
C ASN A 63 1.89 5.18 -20.15
N VAL A 64 1.69 3.90 -19.84
CA VAL A 64 1.12 2.94 -20.81
C VAL A 64 -0.27 3.37 -21.24
N ASN A 65 -1.11 3.83 -20.32
CA ASN A 65 -2.43 4.33 -20.66
C ASN A 65 -2.36 5.54 -21.60
N GLU A 66 -1.42 6.46 -21.39
CA GLU A 66 -1.15 7.61 -22.27
C GLU A 66 -0.73 7.12 -23.68
N GLU A 67 0.18 6.15 -23.78
CA GLU A 67 0.56 5.53 -25.07
C GLU A 67 -0.64 4.93 -25.82
N PHE A 68 -1.55 4.23 -25.13
CA PHE A 68 -2.74 3.65 -25.75
C PHE A 68 -3.77 4.71 -26.16
N LEU A 69 -3.86 5.82 -25.40
CA LEU A 69 -4.72 6.96 -25.75
C LEU A 69 -4.18 7.75 -26.94
N GLU A 70 -2.86 7.87 -27.09
CA GLU A 70 -2.24 8.53 -28.25
C GLU A 70 -2.39 7.69 -29.53
N LYS A 71 -2.31 6.36 -29.42
CA LYS A 71 -2.55 5.42 -30.54
C LYS A 71 -4.02 5.28 -30.91
N PHE A 72 -4.94 5.86 -30.14
CA PHE A 72 -6.35 5.85 -30.46
C PHE A 72 -6.62 6.81 -31.63
N GLU A 73 -6.69 6.28 -32.85
CA GLU A 73 -7.17 7.03 -34.02
C GLU A 73 -8.70 6.97 -34.11
N PRO A 74 -9.40 8.12 -34.04
CA PRO A 74 -10.84 8.17 -34.27
C PRO A 74 -11.17 7.66 -35.68
N SER A 75 -12.04 6.66 -35.78
CA SER A 75 -12.61 6.11 -37.03
C SER A 75 -11.78 5.05 -37.79
N ILE A 76 -10.57 4.72 -37.35
CA ILE A 76 -9.73 3.65 -37.95
C ILE A 76 -9.24 2.65 -36.89
N GLY A 77 -9.16 3.04 -35.61
CA GLY A 77 -8.62 2.21 -34.54
C GLY A 77 -9.41 0.93 -34.25
N THR A 78 -8.67 -0.15 -33.94
CA THR A 78 -9.19 -1.47 -33.59
C THR A 78 -10.03 -1.46 -32.30
N PHE A 79 -9.73 -0.58 -31.35
CA PHE A 79 -10.39 -0.49 -30.04
C PHE A 79 -10.99 0.89 -29.75
N LYS A 80 -12.08 0.95 -28.97
CA LYS A 80 -12.75 2.21 -28.61
C LYS A 80 -12.13 2.82 -27.35
N MET A 81 -12.21 4.15 -27.24
CA MET A 81 -11.79 4.88 -26.04
C MET A 81 -12.46 4.37 -24.74
N ARG A 82 -13.70 3.85 -24.83
CA ARG A 82 -14.40 3.24 -23.70
C ARG A 82 -13.67 1.99 -23.19
N ASP A 83 -13.08 1.22 -24.10
CA ASP A 83 -12.39 -0.03 -23.78
C ASP A 83 -11.10 0.27 -23.02
N ILE A 84 -10.33 1.27 -23.47
CA ILE A 84 -9.13 1.75 -22.75
C ILE A 84 -9.49 2.16 -21.32
N VAL A 85 -10.56 2.94 -21.16
CA VAL A 85 -11.05 3.36 -19.83
C VAL A 85 -11.47 2.17 -18.99
N SER A 86 -12.19 1.21 -19.57
CA SER A 86 -12.63 0.01 -18.87
C SER A 86 -11.44 -0.84 -18.42
N VAL A 87 -10.44 -1.02 -19.28
CA VAL A 87 -9.22 -1.78 -19.01
C VAL A 87 -8.41 -1.12 -17.89
N ALA A 88 -8.21 0.20 -17.96
CA ALA A 88 -7.50 0.97 -16.94
C ALA A 88 -8.16 0.80 -15.56
N ASN A 89 -9.50 0.92 -15.51
CA ASN A 89 -10.27 0.74 -14.28
C ASN A 89 -10.20 -0.70 -13.75
N ARG A 90 -10.26 -1.71 -14.64
CA ARG A 90 -10.07 -3.12 -14.24
C ARG A 90 -8.68 -3.33 -13.65
N TYR A 91 -7.64 -2.75 -14.24
CA TYR A 91 -6.29 -2.87 -13.73
C TYR A 91 -6.15 -2.23 -12.35
N LEU A 92 -6.67 -1.00 -12.16
CA LEU A 92 -6.70 -0.35 -10.85
C LEU A 92 -7.47 -1.18 -9.82
N LYS A 93 -8.56 -1.84 -10.24
CA LYS A 93 -9.31 -2.73 -9.37
C LYS A 93 -8.49 -3.93 -8.90
N THR A 94 -7.64 -4.51 -9.76
CA THR A 94 -6.72 -5.58 -9.34
C THR A 94 -5.72 -5.11 -8.27
N ILE A 95 -5.34 -3.83 -8.28
CA ILE A 95 -4.47 -3.24 -7.25
C ILE A 95 -5.25 -3.06 -5.94
N GLU A 96 -6.48 -2.54 -5.99
CA GLU A 96 -7.34 -2.41 -4.80
C GLU A 96 -7.63 -3.75 -4.13
N ASP A 97 -7.82 -4.80 -4.94
CA ASP A 97 -8.17 -6.13 -4.48
C ASP A 97 -6.96 -6.94 -4.03
N ASP A 98 -5.75 -6.41 -4.17
CA ASP A 98 -4.52 -7.03 -3.70
C ASP A 98 -4.43 -7.04 -2.17
N LEU A 99 -3.95 -8.15 -1.61
CA LEU A 99 -3.82 -8.31 -0.16
C LEU A 99 -2.77 -7.35 0.41
N ASP A 100 -1.64 -7.21 -0.27
CA ASP A 100 -0.56 -6.33 0.15
C ASP A 100 -1.00 -4.85 0.08
N PHE A 101 -1.85 -4.47 -0.86
CA PHE A 101 -2.44 -3.13 -0.90
C PHE A 101 -3.27 -2.84 0.36
N ARG A 102 -4.15 -3.77 0.75
CA ARG A 102 -4.98 -3.63 1.96
C ARG A 102 -4.13 -3.63 3.24
N GLU A 103 -3.11 -4.49 3.30
CA GLU A 103 -2.24 -4.59 4.46
C GLU A 103 -1.31 -3.37 4.60
N TYR A 104 -0.64 -2.97 3.53
CA TYR A 104 0.47 -2.02 3.59
C TYR A 104 0.13 -0.58 3.19
N ILE A 105 -0.94 -0.37 2.43
CA ILE A 105 -1.40 0.97 2.05
C ILE A 105 -2.61 1.38 2.89
N VAL A 106 -3.69 0.58 2.88
CA VAL A 106 -4.94 0.95 3.57
C VAL A 106 -4.78 0.97 5.09
N SER A 107 -4.07 -0.02 5.64
CA SER A 107 -3.90 -0.13 7.10
C SER A 107 -2.73 0.72 7.65
N SER A 108 -2.03 1.47 6.80
CA SER A 108 -0.86 2.27 7.19
C SER A 108 -1.20 3.75 7.31
N ASP A 109 -1.08 4.31 8.51
CA ASP A 109 -1.32 5.73 8.78
C ASP A 109 -0.44 6.66 7.92
N ASN A 110 0.78 6.20 7.59
CA ASN A 110 1.77 6.96 6.83
C ASN A 110 1.47 7.06 5.33
N ASN A 111 0.54 6.26 4.81
CA ASN A 111 0.22 6.19 3.39
C ASN A 111 -1.15 6.82 3.06
N SER A 112 -1.75 7.55 4.00
CA SER A 112 -3.07 8.17 3.84
C SER A 112 -3.16 9.13 2.64
N GLU A 113 -2.16 9.98 2.44
CA GLU A 113 -2.10 10.89 1.28
C GLU A 113 -1.99 10.11 -0.05
N PHE A 114 -1.12 9.11 -0.08
CA PHE A 114 -0.97 8.23 -1.24
C PHE A 114 -2.28 7.50 -1.56
N LEU A 115 -2.96 6.96 -0.54
CA LEU A 115 -4.25 6.29 -0.68
C LEU A 115 -5.32 7.24 -1.24
N ASN A 116 -5.40 8.46 -0.71
CA ASN A 116 -6.36 9.46 -1.19
C ASN A 116 -6.11 9.83 -2.65
N ASN A 117 -4.85 10.01 -3.03
CA ASN A 117 -4.47 10.30 -4.41
C ASN A 117 -4.73 9.12 -5.35
N PHE A 118 -4.52 7.89 -4.87
CA PHE A 118 -4.88 6.67 -5.59
C PHE A 118 -6.40 6.56 -5.79
N ILE A 119 -7.21 6.76 -4.75
CA ILE A 119 -8.67 6.79 -4.85
C ILE A 119 -9.13 7.88 -5.84
N LYS A 120 -8.51 9.05 -5.80
CA LYS A 120 -8.79 10.11 -6.79
C LYS A 120 -8.48 9.63 -8.22
N LEU A 121 -7.37 8.93 -8.42
CA LEU A 121 -7.00 8.36 -9.71
C LEU A 121 -8.06 7.36 -10.20
N THR A 122 -8.58 6.48 -9.33
CA THR A 122 -9.59 5.47 -9.70
C THR A 122 -10.95 6.08 -10.04
N HIS A 123 -11.32 7.20 -9.41
CA HIS A 123 -12.53 7.94 -9.74
C HIS A 123 -12.38 8.88 -10.95
N THR A 124 -11.15 9.18 -11.37
CA THR A 124 -10.89 10.04 -12.51
C THR A 124 -10.81 9.18 -13.77
N ARG A 125 -11.54 9.57 -14.82
CA ARG A 125 -11.45 8.89 -16.11
C ARG A 125 -10.02 8.99 -16.67
N CYS A 126 -9.46 7.89 -17.17
CA CYS A 126 -8.04 7.81 -17.51
C CYS A 126 -7.56 8.79 -18.60
N ASN A 127 -8.47 9.26 -19.46
CA ASN A 127 -8.19 10.31 -20.45
C ASN A 127 -7.97 11.71 -19.84
N ASN A 128 -8.34 11.90 -18.57
CA ASN A 128 -8.18 13.15 -17.84
C ASN A 128 -7.06 13.08 -16.79
N TRP A 129 -6.36 11.95 -16.65
CA TRP A 129 -5.32 11.77 -15.63
C TRP A 129 -4.18 12.79 -15.76
N SER A 130 -3.75 13.11 -17.00
CA SER A 130 -2.71 14.09 -17.27
C SER A 130 -3.02 15.47 -16.68
N ASN A 131 -4.30 15.84 -16.61
CA ASN A 131 -4.75 17.13 -16.10
C ASN A 131 -5.20 17.06 -14.63
N GLN A 132 -6.13 16.15 -14.30
CA GLN A 132 -6.79 16.11 -12.99
C GLN A 132 -5.99 15.36 -11.92
N CYS A 133 -5.04 14.52 -12.35
CA CYS A 133 -4.14 13.75 -11.49
C CYS A 133 -2.67 14.17 -11.64
N ALA A 134 -2.41 15.34 -12.24
CA ALA A 134 -1.05 15.88 -12.45
C ALA A 134 -0.23 15.98 -11.15
N VAL A 135 -0.87 16.40 -10.05
CA VAL A 135 -0.22 16.47 -8.73
C VAL A 135 0.28 15.09 -8.29
N PHE A 136 -0.57 14.07 -8.43
CA PHE A 136 -0.19 12.71 -8.07
C PHE A 136 0.93 12.18 -8.99
N LYS A 137 0.85 12.43 -10.31
CA LYS A 137 1.94 12.09 -11.25
C LYS A 137 3.27 12.69 -10.81
N ASN A 138 3.29 13.97 -10.46
CA ASN A 138 4.49 14.66 -9.98
C ASN A 138 5.01 14.09 -8.64
N GLU A 139 4.12 13.70 -7.72
CA GLU A 139 4.52 13.05 -6.46
C GLU A 139 5.16 11.69 -6.71
N LEU A 140 4.58 10.88 -7.61
CA LEU A 140 5.13 9.60 -8.03
C LEU A 140 6.53 9.78 -8.61
N GLU A 141 6.70 10.71 -9.56
CA GLU A 141 7.99 11.03 -10.18
C GLU A 141 9.04 11.47 -9.14
N LYS A 142 8.68 12.38 -8.23
CA LYS A 142 9.56 12.82 -7.14
C LYS A 142 9.94 11.68 -6.20
N LYS A 143 9.01 10.76 -5.94
CA LYS A 143 9.26 9.60 -5.08
C LYS A 143 10.19 8.61 -5.78
N ILE A 144 9.95 8.32 -7.05
CA ILE A 144 10.76 7.42 -7.90
C ILE A 144 12.18 7.97 -8.08
N ALA A 145 12.33 9.29 -8.30
CA ALA A 145 13.63 9.94 -8.48
C ALA A 145 14.57 9.83 -7.26
N LYS A 146 14.03 9.50 -6.07
CA LYS A 146 14.82 9.27 -4.84
C LYS A 146 15.21 7.80 -4.63
N MET A 147 14.71 6.90 -5.48
CA MET A 147 14.98 5.47 -5.39
C MET A 147 16.25 5.11 -6.14
N ASP A 148 16.74 3.89 -5.92
CA ASP A 148 17.83 3.32 -6.69
C ASP A 148 17.45 3.18 -8.17
N ALA A 149 18.28 3.71 -9.07
CA ALA A 149 17.98 3.80 -10.49
C ALA A 149 17.94 2.44 -11.18
N GLU A 150 18.80 1.51 -10.78
CA GLU A 150 18.85 0.15 -11.34
C GLU A 150 17.59 -0.62 -10.94
N PHE A 151 17.20 -0.56 -9.66
CA PHE A 151 15.95 -1.12 -9.17
C PHE A 151 14.73 -0.54 -9.90
N VAL A 152 14.68 0.78 -10.07
CA VAL A 152 13.57 1.44 -10.79
C VAL A 152 13.51 0.97 -12.23
N ALA A 153 14.65 0.90 -12.94
CA ALA A 153 14.68 0.47 -14.33
C ALA A 153 14.20 -0.99 -14.49
N GLU A 154 14.66 -1.90 -13.62
CA GLU A 154 14.26 -3.30 -13.62
C GLU A 154 12.74 -3.43 -13.38
N LYS A 155 12.22 -2.81 -12.31
CA LYS A 155 10.80 -2.90 -11.95
C LYS A 155 9.90 -2.21 -12.95
N SER A 156 10.30 -1.04 -13.46
CA SER A 156 9.54 -0.33 -14.49
C SER A 156 9.41 -1.16 -15.76
N SER A 157 10.49 -1.84 -16.18
CA SER A 157 10.48 -2.71 -17.36
C SER A 157 9.54 -3.89 -17.19
N GLN A 158 9.62 -4.58 -16.03
CA GLN A 158 8.75 -5.71 -15.71
C GLN A 158 7.28 -5.31 -15.65
N GLU A 159 6.96 -4.23 -14.94
CA GLU A 159 5.57 -3.79 -14.77
C GLU A 159 4.99 -3.22 -16.07
N THR A 160 5.77 -2.49 -16.86
CA THR A 160 5.33 -1.99 -18.18
C THR A 160 4.92 -3.14 -19.10
N LEU A 161 5.69 -4.22 -19.15
CA LEU A 161 5.34 -5.41 -19.94
C LEU A 161 4.04 -6.05 -19.45
N LYS A 162 3.91 -6.29 -18.14
CA LYS A 162 2.68 -6.87 -17.56
C LYS A 162 1.44 -6.01 -17.83
N ILE A 163 1.58 -4.69 -17.70
CA ILE A 163 0.48 -3.75 -17.95
C ILE A 163 0.10 -3.77 -19.43
N ARG A 164 1.07 -3.76 -20.35
CA ARG A 164 0.80 -3.84 -21.79
C ARG A 164 0.09 -5.14 -22.15
N GLU A 165 0.57 -6.29 -21.66
CA GLU A 165 -0.11 -7.56 -21.87
C GLU A 165 -1.55 -7.57 -21.31
N PHE A 166 -1.76 -6.95 -20.15
CA PHE A 166 -3.10 -6.80 -19.57
C PHE A 166 -4.00 -5.94 -20.46
N TYR A 167 -3.47 -4.85 -21.01
CA TYR A 167 -4.19 -3.98 -21.93
C TYR A 167 -4.55 -4.69 -23.22
N GLU A 168 -3.59 -5.33 -23.88
CA GLU A 168 -3.81 -6.07 -25.13
C GLU A 168 -4.89 -7.16 -24.96
N LYS A 169 -4.78 -7.99 -23.92
CA LYS A 169 -5.79 -9.02 -23.62
C LYS A 169 -7.16 -8.39 -23.34
N GLY A 170 -7.19 -7.32 -22.55
CA GLY A 170 -8.43 -6.67 -22.14
C GLY A 170 -9.15 -5.93 -23.27
N LEU A 171 -8.41 -5.42 -24.25
CA LEU A 171 -8.95 -4.77 -25.44
C LEU A 171 -9.49 -5.79 -26.44
N ILE A 172 -8.79 -6.91 -26.68
CA ILE A 172 -9.26 -8.01 -27.55
C ILE A 172 -10.57 -8.61 -27.04
N VAL A 173 -10.69 -8.85 -25.73
CA VAL A 173 -11.92 -9.40 -25.14
C VAL A 173 -13.12 -8.47 -25.34
N ASN A 174 -12.89 -7.16 -25.26
CA ASN A 174 -13.94 -6.17 -25.47
C ASN A 174 -14.33 -5.99 -26.95
N GLU A 175 -13.44 -6.29 -27.89
CA GLU A 175 -13.76 -6.31 -29.33
C GLU A 175 -14.70 -7.48 -29.71
N LEU A 176 -14.64 -8.59 -28.96
CA LEU A 176 -15.42 -9.81 -29.21
C LEU A 176 -16.78 -9.85 -28.47
N ALA A 177 -17.08 -8.86 -27.62
CA ALA A 177 -18.27 -8.80 -26.76
C ALA A 177 -19.30 -7.78 -27.28
#